data_AF-A0A1B7MHF2-F1
#
_entry.id   AF-A0A1B7MHF2-F1
#
_cell.length_a   1.000
_cell.length_b   1.000
_cell.length_c   1.000
_cell.angle_alpha   90.00
_cell.angle_beta   90.00
_cell.angle_gamma   90.00
#
_symmetry.space_group_name_H-M   'P 1'
#
loop_
_entity.id
_entity.type
_entity.pdbx_description
1 polymer ?
#
loop_
_entity_poly.entity_id
_entity_poly.type
_entity_poly.pdbx_seq_one_letter_code
_entity_poly.pdbx_strand_id
1 'polypeptide(L)'
;VKKYLRDNCDCTSATLKENMPKALASVQRSTICLWEHRMWIHAYISGLGTTEAQMQVKTFSSRKYKLHRLIPDTVACALDAV
;
A
#
# COMPACT_ATOMS: atom_id res chain seq x y z
N VAL A 1 2.56 9.55 -0.81
CA VAL A 1 2.33 8.86 -2.11
C VAL A 1 1.55 9.70 -3.12
N LYS A 2 0.22 9.90 -3.00
CA LYS A 2 -0.58 10.62 -4.03
C LYS A 2 -0.14 12.06 -4.33
N LYS A 3 0.31 12.80 -3.31
CA LYS A 3 0.84 14.17 -3.49
C LYS A 3 2.20 14.13 -4.20
N TYR A 4 3.14 13.35 -3.67
CA TYR A 4 4.46 13.13 -4.29
C TYR A 4 4.37 12.72 -5.77
N LEU A 5 3.48 11.78 -6.11
CA LEU A 5 3.29 11.38 -7.50
C LEU A 5 2.70 12.48 -8.37
N ARG A 6 1.83 13.34 -7.83
CA ARG A 6 1.33 14.51 -8.56
C ARG A 6 2.41 15.56 -8.79
N ASP A 7 3.32 15.72 -7.83
CA ASP A 7 4.36 16.75 -7.87
C ASP A 7 5.59 16.31 -8.68
N ASN A 8 5.78 15.00 -8.91
CA ASN A 8 7.01 14.43 -9.52
C ASN A 8 6.74 13.55 -10.74
N CYS A 9 5.49 13.42 -11.20
CA CYS A 9 5.16 12.59 -12.36
C CYS A 9 4.41 13.41 -13.40
N ASP A 10 4.95 13.47 -14.61
CA ASP A 10 4.33 14.14 -15.77
C ASP A 10 3.17 13.33 -16.38
N CYS A 11 2.52 12.48 -15.58
CA CYS A 11 1.47 11.54 -15.98
C CYS A 11 1.86 10.50 -17.07
N THR A 12 3.12 10.46 -17.51
CA THR A 12 3.65 9.44 -18.43
C THR A 12 3.92 8.13 -17.69
N SER A 13 3.74 6.98 -18.36
CA SER A 13 3.95 5.66 -17.75
C SER A 13 5.39 5.43 -17.26
N ALA A 14 6.38 5.95 -17.98
CA ALA A 14 7.80 5.83 -17.65
C ALA A 14 8.17 6.58 -16.37
N THR A 15 7.78 7.85 -16.26
CA THR A 15 7.99 8.67 -15.04
C THR A 15 7.17 8.15 -13.87
N LEU A 16 6.00 7.55 -14.12
CA LEU A 16 5.22 6.90 -13.08
C LEU A 16 5.94 5.67 -12.52
N LYS A 17 6.49 4.82 -13.40
CA LYS A 17 7.27 3.63 -13.00
C LYS A 17 8.43 4.01 -12.09
N GLU A 18 9.19 5.03 -12.48
CA GLU A 18 10.39 5.44 -11.77
C GLU A 18 10.07 6.06 -10.40
N ASN A 19 9.00 6.86 -10.32
CA ASN A 19 8.67 7.60 -9.12
C ASN A 19 7.79 6.82 -8.13
N MET A 20 7.13 5.74 -8.56
CA MET A 20 6.29 4.92 -7.68
C MET A 20 7.05 4.26 -6.51
N PRO A 21 8.20 3.58 -6.70
CA PRO A 21 8.96 3.04 -5.58
C PRO A 21 9.51 4.14 -4.66
N LYS A 22 9.92 5.30 -5.20
CA LYS A 22 10.37 6.46 -4.40
C LYS A 22 9.24 7.04 -3.56
N ALA A 23 8.04 7.14 -4.13
CA ALA A 23 6.83 7.58 -3.44
C ALA A 23 6.43 6.63 -2.31
N LEU A 24 6.58 5.32 -2.52
CA LEU A 24 6.31 4.31 -1.48
C LEU A 24 7.39 4.30 -0.39
N ALA A 25 8.65 4.48 -0.75
CA ALA A 25 9.76 4.62 0.21
C ALA A 25 9.63 5.89 1.07
N SER A 26 8.96 6.93 0.56
CA SER A 26 8.67 8.16 1.32
C SER A 26 7.65 7.96 2.45
N VAL A 27 6.94 6.83 2.48
CA VAL A 27 5.99 6.52 3.56
C VAL A 27 6.79 6.07 4.79
N GLN A 28 6.72 6.87 5.86
CA GLN A 28 7.40 6.52 7.10
C GLN A 28 6.82 5.22 7.69
N ARG A 29 7.71 4.36 8.22
CA ARG A 29 7.30 3.12 8.91
C ARG A 29 6.34 3.39 10.07
N SER A 30 6.51 4.51 10.77
CA SER A 30 5.57 4.99 11.80
C SER A 30 4.13 5.08 11.29
N THR A 31 3.93 5.48 10.03
CA THR A 31 2.61 5.59 9.41
C THR A 31 1.99 4.22 9.15
N ILE A 32 2.82 3.21 8.83
CA ILE A 32 2.39 1.81 8.65
C ILE A 32 2.01 1.22 10.02
N CYS A 33 2.85 1.38 11.03
CA CYS A 33 2.60 0.90 12.39
C CYS A 33 1.35 1.55 13.02
N LEU A 34 1.15 2.86 12.82
CA LEU A 34 -0.04 3.57 13.30
C LEU A 34 -1.32 3.00 12.66
N TRP A 35 -1.24 2.57 11.41
CA TRP A 35 -2.36 1.98 10.68
C TRP A 35 -2.71 0.59 11.20
N GLU A 36 -1.70 -0.27 11.39
CA GLU A 36 -1.88 -1.59 11.99
C GLU A 36 -2.49 -1.47 13.38
N HIS A 37 -1.97 -0.55 14.21
CA HIS A 37 -2.49 -0.30 15.54
C HIS A 37 -3.95 0.14 15.54
N ARG A 38 -4.36 1.04 14.62
CA ARG A 38 -5.77 1.45 14.46
C ARG A 38 -6.69 0.30 14.06
N MET A 39 -6.22 -0.62 13.21
CA MET A 39 -7.00 -1.81 12.83
C MET A 39 -7.17 -2.75 14.02
N TRP A 40 -6.14 -2.93 14.85
CA TRP A 40 -6.24 -3.69 16.09
C TRP A 40 -7.23 -3.06 17.08
N ILE A 41 -7.19 -1.74 17.26
CA ILE A 41 -8.18 -1.02 18.09
C ILE A 41 -9.59 -1.23 17.56
N HIS A 42 -9.79 -1.10 16.25
CA HIS A 42 -11.11 -1.29 15.64
C HIS A 42 -11.64 -2.72 15.87
N ALA A 43 -10.77 -3.73 15.74
CA ALA A 43 -11.15 -5.11 15.97
C ALA A 43 -11.52 -5.37 17.44
N TYR A 44 -10.79 -4.76 18.38
CA TYR A 44 -11.10 -4.79 19.80
C TYR A 44 -12.46 -4.16 20.11
N ILE A 45 -12.74 -2.97 19.56
CA ILE A 45 -14.04 -2.28 19.74
C ILE A 45 -15.19 -3.10 19.14
N SER A 46 -14.94 -3.79 18.04
CA SER A 46 -15.93 -4.62 17.35
C SER A 46 -16.16 -5.97 18.05
N GLY A 47 -15.46 -6.27 19.15
CA GLY A 47 -15.57 -7.53 19.87
C GLY A 47 -15.10 -8.75 19.09
N LEU A 48 -14.28 -8.56 18.06
CA LEU A 48 -13.76 -9.65 17.24
C LEU A 48 -12.74 -10.47 18.04
N GLY A 49 -12.78 -11.79 17.88
CA GLY A 49 -11.76 -12.66 18.45
C GLY A 49 -10.38 -12.36 17.88
N THR A 50 -9.30 -12.70 18.60
CA THR A 50 -7.92 -12.45 18.19
C THR A 50 -7.59 -13.03 16.81
N THR A 51 -8.09 -14.23 16.49
CA THR A 51 -7.89 -14.88 15.19
C THR A 51 -8.60 -14.15 14.05
N GLU A 52 -9.82 -13.66 14.29
CA GLU A 52 -10.62 -12.93 13.30
C GLU A 52 -10.08 -11.52 13.07
N ALA A 53 -9.67 -10.85 14.14
CA ALA A 53 -8.96 -9.58 14.10
C ALA A 53 -7.67 -9.70 13.29
N GLN A 54 -6.86 -10.74 13.56
CA GLN A 54 -5.64 -11.00 12.81
C GLN A 54 -5.91 -11.32 11.33
N MET A 55 -6.98 -12.08 11.05
CA MET A 55 -7.42 -12.35 9.68
C MET A 55 -7.85 -11.08 8.94
N GLN A 56 -8.56 -10.17 9.61
CA GLN A 56 -8.94 -8.88 9.02
C GLN A 56 -7.73 -7.98 8.79
N VAL A 57 -6.82 -7.86 9.77
CA VAL A 57 -5.56 -7.10 9.61
C VAL A 57 -4.75 -7.66 8.45
N LYS A 58 -4.61 -8.99 8.36
CA LYS A 58 -3.90 -9.67 7.26
C LYS A 58 -4.60 -9.53 5.92
N THR A 59 -5.93 -9.61 5.87
CA THR A 59 -6.71 -9.43 4.64
C THR A 59 -6.62 -7.98 4.16
N PHE A 60 -6.64 -7.02 5.08
CA PHE A 60 -6.52 -5.61 4.77
C PHE A 60 -5.11 -5.25 4.30
N SER A 61 -4.07 -5.75 4.97
CA SER A 61 -2.68 -5.54 4.55
C SER A 61 -2.37 -6.27 3.23
N SER A 62 -2.91 -7.47 3.03
CA SER A 62 -2.70 -8.26 1.79
C SER A 62 -3.61 -7.89 0.62
N ARG A 63 -4.74 -7.20 0.84
CA ARG A 63 -5.63 -6.76 -0.25
C ARG A 63 -5.61 -5.25 -0.42
N LYS A 64 -5.85 -4.48 0.64
CA LYS A 64 -5.95 -3.02 0.54
C LYS A 64 -4.58 -2.34 0.47
N TYR A 65 -3.62 -2.78 1.28
CA TYR A 65 -2.25 -2.28 1.22
C TYR A 65 -1.46 -2.92 0.06
N LYS A 66 -1.77 -4.18 -0.32
CA LYS A 66 -1.24 -4.80 -1.55
C LYS A 66 -1.82 -4.14 -2.81
N LEU A 67 -3.07 -3.68 -2.85
CA LEU A 67 -3.59 -2.87 -3.98
C LEU A 67 -2.86 -1.53 -4.14
N HIS A 68 -2.32 -0.96 -3.07
CA HIS A 68 -1.41 0.20 -3.17
C HIS A 68 -0.02 -0.16 -3.74
N ARG A 69 0.30 -1.45 -3.85
CA ARG A 69 1.58 -2.02 -4.32
C ARG A 69 1.45 -2.90 -5.58
N LEU A 70 0.23 -3.27 -5.97
CA LEU A 70 -0.08 -4.12 -7.11
C LEU A 70 -0.17 -3.23 -8.34
N ILE A 71 0.99 -3.06 -8.98
CA ILE A 71 0.98 -2.91 -10.42
C ILE A 71 0.46 -4.25 -10.98
N PRO A 72 -0.56 -4.30 -11.86
CA PRO A 72 -1.01 -5.55 -12.48
C PRO A 72 0.17 -6.29 -13.12
N ASP A 73 0.22 -7.62 -13.07
CA ASP A 73 1.35 -8.39 -13.61
C ASP A 73 1.61 -8.08 -15.09
N THR A 74 0.58 -7.75 -15.86
CA THR A 74 0.71 -7.27 -17.25
C THR A 74 1.51 -5.97 -17.35
N VAL A 75 1.29 -5.06 -16.41
CA VAL A 75 2.01 -3.80 -16.31
C VAL A 75 3.38 -4.04 -15.69
N ALA A 76 3.55 -4.93 -14.70
CA ALA A 76 4.87 -5.30 -14.17
C ALA A 76 5.76 -5.93 -15.27
N CYS A 77 5.24 -6.88 -16.05
CA CYS A 77 5.94 -7.50 -17.19
C CYS A 77 6.26 -6.50 -18.30
N ALA A 78 5.33 -5.59 -18.63
CA ALA A 78 5.58 -4.53 -19.62
C ALA A 78 6.67 -3.55 -19.16
N LEU A 79 6.81 -3.39 -17.85
CA LEU A 79 7.81 -2.54 -17.26
C LEU A 79 9.17 -3.26 -17.22
N ASP A 80 9.24 -4.56 -16.92
CA ASP A 80 10.50 -5.32 -16.83
C ASP A 80 11.14 -5.65 -18.18
N ALA A 81 10.41 -5.47 -19.30
CA ALA A 81 10.89 -5.73 -20.66
C ALA A 81 11.63 -4.54 -21.32
N VAL A 82 11.99 -3.50 -20.56
CA VAL A 82 12.78 -2.31 -20.98
C VAL A 82 14.05 -2.24 -20.14
#